data_AF-A0A1Q9LQR9-F1
#
_entry.id   AF-A0A1Q9LQR9-F1
#
_cell.length_a   1.000
_cell.length_b   1.000
_cell.length_c   1.000
_cell.angle_alpha   90.00
_cell.angle_beta   90.00
_cell.angle_gamma   90.00
#
_symmetry.space_group_name_H-M   'P 1'
#
loop_
_entity.id
_entity.type
_entity.pdbx_description
1 polymer ?
#
loop_
_entity_poly.entity_id
_entity_poly.type
_entity_poly.pdbx_seq_one_letter_code
_entity_poly.pdbx_strand_id
1 'polypeptide(L)'
;MPKSELLTIGDFARACGVTASALRFYADSGLLAPASVGATGYRYYAVEQVPRAELIRRLREIDMPLEQVARVLAGGQGAARLVDEHVAGLVRRVDRAREVAVAVKAALGAAPVPVVRVRGAVFAAAVEQVLTATAPEGDVPVLNGVHVEVSAGAIGLTATDRYRLSTRTLVPDESGEDGWTATAHADDLRLAMAWVRRQHHLRIGVRSWVLQLAGDDAVRECRVLAEPFPDYRQVLESLPPVSTRVVVARNALVEALEQHHDPVVRLDVTDAAVSLGRAVDAVVDGPPTTVHFAVTTLHPAVSSAVGPDVMLDLAGADQPVVIRSADDGDVTTLVMPVRPEPGGTTT
;
A
#
# COMPACT_ATOMS: atom_id res chain seq x y z
N MET A 1 -8.59 45.65 32.30
CA MET A 1 -8.35 44.27 31.84
C MET A 1 -9.72 43.62 31.63
N PRO A 2 -10.02 43.00 30.48
CA PRO A 2 -11.32 42.36 30.30
C PRO A 2 -11.48 41.24 31.33
N LYS A 3 -12.66 41.16 31.93
CA LYS A 3 -13.03 40.17 32.93
C LYS A 3 -13.16 38.83 32.20
N SER A 4 -12.16 37.94 32.30
CA SER A 4 -12.27 36.60 31.72
C SER A 4 -13.56 35.96 32.20
N GLU A 5 -14.37 35.54 31.23
CA GLU A 5 -15.67 34.93 31.50
C GLU A 5 -15.44 33.61 32.24
N LEU A 6 -15.86 33.56 33.51
CA LEU A 6 -15.71 32.39 34.36
C LEU A 6 -16.92 31.48 34.17
N LEU A 7 -16.66 30.27 33.70
CA LEU A 7 -17.64 29.21 33.52
C LEU A 7 -17.72 28.33 34.77
N THR A 8 -18.92 27.86 35.07
CA THR A 8 -19.11 26.80 36.06
C THR A 8 -18.41 25.52 35.58
N ILE A 9 -18.03 24.63 36.51
CA ILE A 9 -17.44 23.33 36.12
C ILE A 9 -18.33 22.54 35.15
N GLY A 10 -19.66 22.68 35.25
CA GLY A 10 -20.61 22.03 34.34
C GLY A 10 -20.59 22.63 32.94
N ASP A 11 -20.58 23.96 32.84
CA ASP A 11 -20.56 24.64 31.54
C ASP A 11 -19.20 24.50 30.85
N PHE A 12 -18.10 24.55 31.62
CA PHE A 12 -16.75 24.30 31.13
C PHE A 12 -16.58 22.84 30.67
N ALA A 13 -17.12 21.87 31.41
CA ALA A 13 -17.15 20.46 31.00
C ALA A 13 -17.83 20.28 29.64
N ARG A 14 -18.99 20.91 29.47
CA ARG A 14 -19.74 20.89 28.20
C ARG A 14 -18.93 21.53 27.06
N ALA A 15 -18.29 22.67 27.31
CA ALA A 15 -17.48 23.38 26.31
C ALA A 15 -16.27 22.55 25.83
N CYS A 16 -15.62 21.80 26.73
CA CYS A 16 -14.39 21.05 26.40
C CYS A 16 -14.65 19.58 26.00
N GLY A 17 -15.90 19.13 26.04
CA GLY A 17 -16.26 17.74 25.75
C GLY A 17 -15.73 16.73 26.78
N VAL A 18 -15.62 17.13 28.06
CA VAL A 18 -15.17 16.26 29.16
C VAL A 18 -16.22 16.23 30.27
N THR A 19 -16.14 15.27 31.18
CA THR A 19 -17.06 15.22 32.33
C THR A 19 -16.59 16.15 33.45
N ALA A 20 -17.52 16.66 34.27
CA ALA A 20 -17.18 17.43 35.47
C ALA A 20 -16.34 16.61 36.47
N SER A 21 -16.48 15.28 36.47
CA SER A 21 -15.61 14.39 37.27
C SER A 21 -14.17 14.41 36.76
N ALA A 22 -13.98 14.31 35.44
CA ALA A 22 -12.66 14.39 34.82
C ALA A 22 -11.98 15.74 35.11
N LEU A 23 -12.72 16.85 35.09
CA LEU A 23 -12.18 18.16 35.46
C LEU A 23 -11.73 18.25 36.92
N ARG A 24 -12.50 17.68 37.86
CA ARG A 24 -12.06 17.60 39.26
C ARG A 24 -10.78 16.79 39.37
N PHE A 25 -10.75 15.65 38.70
CA PHE A 25 -9.57 14.80 38.68
C PHE A 25 -8.34 15.48 38.06
N TYR A 26 -8.49 16.24 36.97
CA TYR A 26 -7.40 17.00 36.36
C TYR A 26 -6.93 18.15 37.25
N ALA A 27 -7.83 18.80 37.98
CA ALA A 27 -7.47 19.81 38.96
C ALA A 27 -6.67 19.19 40.12
N ASP A 28 -7.16 18.08 40.67
CA ASP A 28 -6.53 17.38 41.79
C ASP A 28 -5.17 16.76 41.38
N SER A 29 -5.02 16.40 40.11
CA SER A 29 -3.75 15.92 39.52
C SER A 29 -2.81 17.05 39.07
N GLY A 30 -3.18 18.32 39.25
CA GLY A 30 -2.38 19.49 38.85
C GLY A 30 -2.30 19.73 37.33
N LEU A 31 -3.03 18.97 36.51
CA LEU A 31 -3.05 19.11 35.05
C LEU A 31 -3.84 20.34 34.62
N LEU A 32 -4.93 20.67 35.31
CA LEU A 32 -5.79 21.81 35.01
C LEU A 32 -6.40 22.40 36.28
N ALA A 33 -5.69 23.33 36.91
CA ALA A 33 -6.20 24.03 38.09
C ALA A 33 -7.39 24.95 37.73
N PRO A 34 -8.41 25.06 38.59
CA PRO A 34 -9.49 26.03 38.38
C PRO A 34 -8.96 27.46 38.45
N ALA A 35 -9.50 28.36 37.63
CA ALA A 35 -9.17 29.78 37.67
C ALA A 35 -9.61 30.45 38.98
N SER A 36 -10.68 29.96 39.59
CA SER A 36 -11.15 30.40 40.90
C SER A 36 -11.92 29.30 41.63
N VAL A 37 -11.85 29.31 42.96
CA VAL A 37 -12.66 28.47 43.84
C VAL A 37 -13.49 29.39 44.73
N GLY A 38 -14.81 29.31 44.61
CA GLY A 38 -15.73 30.10 45.43
C GLY A 38 -15.72 29.69 46.89
N ALA A 39 -16.26 30.53 47.77
CA ALA A 39 -16.31 30.28 49.22
C ALA A 39 -17.02 28.97 49.63
N THR A 40 -17.90 28.45 48.77
CA THR A 40 -18.61 27.16 48.93
C THR A 40 -17.80 25.95 48.43
N GLY A 41 -16.58 26.16 47.93
CA GLY A 41 -15.76 25.12 47.28
C GLY A 41 -16.10 24.88 45.81
N TYR A 42 -16.98 25.70 45.22
CA TYR A 42 -17.37 25.57 43.82
C TYR A 42 -16.23 26.03 42.88
N ARG A 43 -15.88 25.20 41.89
CA ARG A 43 -14.78 25.46 40.96
C ARG A 43 -15.27 26.20 39.72
N TYR A 44 -14.55 27.25 39.34
CA TYR A 44 -14.77 28.06 38.16
C TYR A 44 -13.55 28.02 37.25
N TYR A 45 -13.79 27.94 35.94
CA TYR A 45 -12.74 27.87 34.92
C TYR A 45 -12.91 29.02 33.94
N ALA A 46 -11.80 29.57 33.46
CA ALA A 46 -11.82 30.64 32.47
C ALA A 46 -11.92 30.04 31.06
N VAL A 47 -12.58 30.75 30.12
CA VAL A 47 -12.70 30.30 28.72
C VAL A 47 -11.33 30.03 28.08
N GLU A 48 -10.30 30.77 28.47
CA GLU A 48 -8.92 30.61 28.00
C GLU A 48 -8.29 29.27 28.42
N GLN A 49 -8.89 28.56 29.37
CA GLN A 49 -8.45 27.22 29.79
C GLN A 49 -8.99 26.10 28.89
N VAL A 50 -9.96 26.39 28.00
CA VAL A 50 -10.58 25.40 27.10
C VAL A 50 -9.54 24.66 26.24
N PRO A 51 -8.59 25.34 25.55
CA PRO A 51 -7.60 24.64 24.70
C PRO A 51 -6.74 23.64 25.49
N ARG A 52 -6.43 23.95 26.76
CA ARG A 52 -5.66 23.05 27.63
C ARG A 52 -6.47 21.81 28.00
N ALA A 53 -7.75 21.97 28.33
CA ALA A 53 -8.64 20.86 28.64
C ALA A 53 -8.86 19.95 27.42
N GLU A 54 -9.02 20.52 26.23
CA GLU A 54 -9.13 19.76 24.98
C GLU A 54 -7.84 18.99 24.67
N LEU A 55 -6.67 19.60 24.86
CA LEU A 55 -5.38 18.92 24.68
C LEU A 55 -5.24 17.72 25.63
N ILE A 56 -5.60 17.89 26.90
CA ILE A 56 -5.63 16.77 27.86
C ILE A 56 -6.54 15.65 27.35
N ARG A 57 -7.76 15.98 26.91
CA ARG A 57 -8.71 15.00 26.37
C ARG A 57 -8.11 14.21 25.20
N ARG A 58 -7.56 14.90 24.19
CA ARG A 58 -6.98 14.26 22.99
C ARG A 58 -5.79 13.35 23.34
N LEU A 59 -4.93 13.75 24.26
CA LEU A 59 -3.82 12.90 24.71
C LEU A 59 -4.33 11.67 25.47
N ARG A 60 -5.42 11.81 26.22
CA ARG A 60 -6.06 10.69 26.93
C ARG A 60 -6.81 9.74 26.00
N GLU A 61 -7.28 10.19 24.84
CA GLU A 61 -7.91 9.34 23.81
C GLU A 61 -6.92 8.35 23.18
N ILE A 62 -5.63 8.68 23.14
CA ILE A 62 -4.57 7.75 22.73
C ILE A 62 -3.96 6.99 23.92
N ASP A 63 -4.69 6.85 25.03
CA ASP A 63 -4.26 6.17 26.25
C ASP A 63 -2.94 6.69 26.86
N MET A 64 -2.58 7.96 26.63
CA MET A 64 -1.35 8.53 27.19
C MET A 64 -1.44 8.66 28.72
N PRO A 65 -0.51 8.07 29.51
CA PRO A 65 -0.49 8.21 30.96
C PRO A 65 -0.42 9.68 31.42
N LEU A 66 -1.08 10.01 32.53
CA LEU A 66 -1.19 11.40 33.02
C LEU A 66 0.17 12.06 33.29
N GLU A 67 1.17 11.27 33.71
CA GLU A 67 2.54 11.75 33.88
C GLU A 67 3.14 12.26 32.55
N GLN A 68 2.92 11.53 31.45
CA GLN A 68 3.35 11.97 30.13
C GLN A 68 2.50 13.14 29.63
N VAL A 69 1.20 13.16 29.91
CA VAL A 69 0.33 14.32 29.62
C VAL A 69 0.88 15.57 30.30
N ALA A 70 1.26 15.50 31.58
CA ALA A 70 1.85 16.63 32.29
C ALA A 70 3.13 17.15 31.60
N ARG A 71 3.99 16.24 31.13
CA ARG A 71 5.22 16.58 30.39
C ARG A 71 4.94 17.23 29.04
N VAL A 72 3.93 16.76 28.30
CA VAL A 72 3.50 17.39 27.05
C VAL A 72 2.93 18.78 27.31
N LEU A 73 2.11 18.94 28.35
CA LEU A 73 1.52 20.22 28.75
C LEU A 73 2.53 21.24 29.29
N ALA A 74 3.69 20.79 29.77
CA ALA A 74 4.79 21.66 30.17
C ALA A 74 5.49 22.31 28.94
N GLY A 75 5.27 21.76 27.75
CA GLY A 75 5.72 22.32 26.48
C GLY A 75 7.21 22.14 26.18
N GLY A 76 7.70 22.92 25.20
CA GLY A 76 9.08 22.86 24.71
C GLY A 76 9.25 22.00 23.45
N GLN A 77 10.46 22.00 22.89
CA GLN A 77 10.78 21.31 21.63
C GLN A 77 10.60 19.78 21.69
N GLY A 78 10.46 19.20 22.89
CA GLY A 78 10.28 17.76 23.09
C GLY A 78 8.83 17.27 23.19
N ALA A 79 7.83 18.17 23.23
CA ALA A 79 6.43 17.77 23.46
C ALA A 79 5.87 16.89 22.34
N ALA A 80 6.11 17.24 21.08
CA ALA A 80 5.71 16.42 19.93
C ALA A 80 6.41 15.05 19.94
N ARG A 81 7.71 15.03 20.23
CA ARG A 81 8.50 13.80 20.33
C ARG A 81 7.95 12.82 21.39
N LEU A 82 7.45 13.32 22.52
CA LEU A 82 6.83 12.46 23.54
C LEU A 82 5.54 11.80 23.04
N VAL A 83 4.76 12.50 22.21
CA VAL A 83 3.57 11.92 21.58
C VAL A 83 3.99 10.84 20.58
N ASP A 84 4.97 11.13 19.73
CA ASP A 84 5.49 10.16 18.75
C ASP A 84 6.06 8.91 19.42
N GLU A 85 6.83 9.08 20.50
CA GLU A 85 7.40 7.97 21.28
C GLU A 85 6.31 7.09 21.92
N HIS A 86 5.22 7.70 22.42
CA HIS A 86 4.08 6.97 22.98
C HIS A 86 3.32 6.18 21.91
N VAL A 87 3.04 6.80 20.75
CA VAL A 87 2.41 6.13 19.61
C VAL A 87 3.27 4.97 19.12
N ALA A 88 4.58 5.17 18.96
CA ALA A 88 5.50 4.10 18.60
C ALA A 88 5.52 2.97 19.64
N GLY A 89 5.38 3.30 20.93
CA GLY A 89 5.22 2.32 22.01
C GLY A 89 3.93 1.51 21.94
N LEU A 90 2.80 2.15 21.61
CA LEU A 90 1.52 1.48 21.37
C LEU A 90 1.60 0.48 20.22
N VAL A 91 2.18 0.89 19.09
CA VAL A 91 2.40 0.01 17.93
C VAL A 91 3.22 -1.22 18.32
N ARG A 92 4.35 -1.04 19.02
CA ARG A 92 5.16 -2.17 19.51
C ARG A 92 4.39 -3.13 20.42
N ARG A 93 3.49 -2.62 21.28
CA ARG A 93 2.64 -3.46 22.14
C ARG A 93 1.63 -4.26 21.34
N VAL A 94 1.03 -3.66 20.31
CA VAL A 94 0.10 -4.36 19.40
C VAL A 94 0.83 -5.48 18.67
N ASP A 95 2.01 -5.21 18.11
CA ASP A 95 2.81 -6.22 17.42
C ASP A 95 3.19 -7.38 18.35
N ARG A 96 3.64 -7.06 19.57
CA ARG A 96 3.95 -8.09 20.57
C ARG A 96 2.72 -8.92 20.97
N ALA A 97 1.56 -8.27 21.12
CA ALA A 97 0.32 -8.98 21.44
C ALA A 97 -0.09 -9.94 20.32
N ARG A 98 0.10 -9.54 19.05
CA ARG A 98 -0.12 -10.41 17.87
C ARG A 98 0.81 -11.62 17.89
N GLU A 99 2.12 -11.42 18.11
CA GLU A 99 3.11 -12.51 18.23
C GLU A 99 2.71 -13.53 19.29
N VAL A 100 2.39 -13.06 20.50
CA VAL A 100 1.98 -13.94 21.61
C VAL A 100 0.67 -14.65 21.27
N ALA A 101 -0.29 -13.96 20.65
CA ALA A 101 -1.56 -14.57 20.24
C ALA A 101 -1.34 -15.68 19.20
N VAL A 102 -0.41 -15.54 18.27
CA VAL A 102 -0.03 -16.60 17.32
C VAL A 102 0.52 -17.81 18.08
N ALA A 103 1.49 -17.61 18.97
CA ALA A 103 2.10 -18.68 19.76
C ALA A 103 1.06 -19.43 20.63
N VAL A 104 0.17 -18.70 21.29
CA VAL A 104 -0.92 -19.29 22.09
C VAL A 104 -1.88 -20.10 21.22
N LYS A 105 -2.30 -19.56 20.07
CA LYS A 105 -3.21 -20.27 19.15
C LYS A 105 -2.57 -21.55 18.59
N ALA A 106 -1.27 -21.53 18.32
CA ALA A 106 -0.52 -22.72 17.91
C ALA A 106 -0.47 -23.77 19.03
N ALA A 107 -0.16 -23.35 20.27
CA ALA A 107 -0.17 -24.23 21.44
C ALA A 107 -1.57 -24.82 21.74
N LEU A 108 -2.63 -24.09 21.39
CA LEU A 108 -4.02 -24.55 21.51
C LEU A 108 -4.48 -25.44 20.34
N GLY A 109 -3.58 -25.85 19.43
CA GLY A 109 -3.90 -26.79 18.35
C GLY A 109 -4.79 -26.21 17.26
N ALA A 110 -4.78 -24.88 17.05
CA ALA A 110 -5.38 -24.33 15.83
C ALA A 110 -4.71 -24.99 14.62
N ALA A 111 -5.51 -25.54 13.71
CA ALA A 111 -5.04 -26.29 12.54
C ALA A 111 -3.91 -25.54 11.82
N PRO A 112 -2.87 -26.25 11.32
CA PRO A 112 -1.80 -25.62 10.58
C PRO A 112 -2.42 -24.84 9.40
N VAL A 113 -2.17 -23.54 9.38
CA VAL A 113 -2.51 -22.69 8.23
C VAL A 113 -1.83 -23.32 7.01
N PRO A 114 -2.49 -23.48 5.85
CA PRO A 114 -1.80 -23.94 4.65
C PRO A 114 -0.69 -22.94 4.34
N VAL A 115 0.56 -23.38 4.50
CA VAL A 115 1.75 -22.55 4.34
C VAL A 115 2.46 -22.97 3.05
N VAL A 116 2.86 -21.98 2.26
CA VAL A 116 3.82 -22.14 1.17
C VAL A 116 5.16 -21.52 1.56
N ARG A 117 6.26 -22.12 1.14
CA ARG A 117 7.62 -21.65 1.42
C ARG A 117 8.29 -21.14 0.15
N VAL A 118 8.93 -19.98 0.26
CA VAL A 118 9.71 -19.35 -0.82
C VAL A 118 10.92 -18.62 -0.24
N ARG A 119 11.87 -18.25 -1.11
CA ARG A 119 12.92 -17.30 -0.74
C ARG A 119 12.34 -15.90 -0.58
N GLY A 120 12.63 -15.24 0.54
CA GLY A 120 12.09 -13.91 0.86
C GLY A 120 12.47 -12.85 -0.19
N ALA A 121 13.72 -12.86 -0.67
CA ALA A 121 14.17 -11.95 -1.72
C ALA A 121 13.39 -12.12 -3.05
N VAL A 122 13.06 -13.36 -3.43
CA VAL A 122 12.31 -13.67 -4.65
C VAL A 122 10.87 -13.19 -4.52
N PHE A 123 10.21 -13.52 -3.41
CA PHE A 123 8.84 -13.07 -3.15
C PHE A 123 8.74 -11.54 -3.07
N ALA A 124 9.68 -10.87 -2.41
CA ALA A 124 9.69 -9.42 -2.34
C ALA A 124 9.81 -8.77 -3.72
N ALA A 125 10.74 -9.24 -4.56
CA ALA A 125 10.90 -8.73 -5.92
C ALA A 125 9.63 -8.94 -6.77
N ALA A 126 9.02 -10.11 -6.64
CA ALA A 126 7.78 -10.47 -7.34
C ALA A 126 6.59 -9.60 -6.93
N VAL A 127 6.42 -9.37 -5.62
CA VAL A 127 5.37 -8.47 -5.10
C VAL A 127 5.61 -7.04 -5.57
N GLU A 128 6.85 -6.55 -5.53
CA GLU A 128 7.17 -5.19 -5.99
C GLU A 128 6.92 -4.98 -7.49
N GLN A 129 7.13 -6.02 -8.31
CA GLN A 129 6.82 -5.97 -9.74
C GLN A 129 5.33 -5.76 -10.00
N VAL A 130 4.47 -6.47 -9.30
CA VAL A 130 3.01 -6.36 -9.47
C VAL A 130 2.41 -5.18 -8.71
N LEU A 131 3.01 -4.74 -7.60
CA LEU A 131 2.54 -3.59 -6.82
C LEU A 131 2.48 -2.28 -7.62
N THR A 132 3.23 -2.18 -8.73
CA THR A 132 3.12 -1.04 -9.64
C THR A 132 1.75 -0.95 -10.28
N ALA A 133 1.01 -2.06 -10.39
CA ALA A 133 -0.31 -2.13 -11.00
C ALA A 133 -1.48 -1.96 -10.03
N THR A 134 -1.28 -1.54 -8.78
CA THR A 134 -2.38 -1.30 -7.82
C THR A 134 -2.92 0.13 -7.91
N ALA A 135 -4.19 0.32 -7.54
CA ALA A 135 -4.86 1.63 -7.48
C ALA A 135 -5.15 2.09 -6.02
N PRO A 136 -4.25 2.86 -5.37
CA PRO A 136 -4.46 3.31 -3.98
C PRO A 136 -5.59 4.35 -3.81
N GLU A 137 -5.87 5.15 -4.84
CA GLU A 137 -6.83 6.27 -4.78
C GLU A 137 -8.13 5.99 -5.57
N GLY A 138 -8.47 4.72 -5.81
CA GLY A 138 -9.60 4.32 -6.65
C GLY A 138 -10.92 4.07 -5.92
N ASP A 139 -12.03 4.15 -6.65
CA ASP A 139 -13.40 3.84 -6.17
C ASP A 139 -13.62 2.36 -5.83
N VAL A 140 -12.68 1.48 -6.21
CA VAL A 140 -12.77 0.04 -6.03
C VAL A 140 -11.65 -0.41 -5.09
N PRO A 141 -11.92 -0.52 -3.76
CA PRO A 141 -10.89 -0.77 -2.75
C PRO A 141 -10.05 -2.04 -3.00
N VAL A 142 -10.65 -3.08 -3.58
CA VAL A 142 -9.97 -4.35 -3.90
C VAL A 142 -8.77 -4.18 -4.84
N LEU A 143 -8.76 -3.10 -5.64
CA LEU A 143 -7.69 -2.77 -6.58
C LEU A 143 -6.46 -2.14 -5.89
N ASN A 144 -6.58 -1.73 -4.62
CA ASN A 144 -5.42 -1.44 -3.76
C ASN A 144 -4.92 -2.72 -3.07
N GLY A 145 -4.96 -3.84 -3.77
CA GLY A 145 -4.57 -5.15 -3.28
C GLY A 145 -3.79 -5.94 -4.31
N VAL A 146 -2.98 -6.88 -3.81
CA VAL A 146 -2.33 -7.91 -4.61
C VAL A 146 -3.07 -9.21 -4.36
N HIS A 147 -3.66 -9.77 -5.40
CA HIS A 147 -4.26 -11.09 -5.38
C HIS A 147 -3.17 -12.14 -5.36
N VAL A 148 -3.21 -13.02 -4.37
CA VAL A 148 -2.26 -14.11 -4.15
C VAL A 148 -3.00 -15.42 -4.31
N GLU A 149 -2.51 -16.27 -5.21
CA GLU A 149 -3.08 -17.57 -5.49
C GLU A 149 -2.01 -18.63 -5.32
N VAL A 150 -2.22 -19.53 -4.36
CA VAL A 150 -1.29 -20.62 -4.06
C VAL A 150 -1.90 -21.93 -4.50
N SER A 151 -1.12 -22.71 -5.23
CA SER A 151 -1.41 -24.07 -5.66
C SER A 151 -0.22 -24.98 -5.34
N ALA A 152 -0.36 -26.29 -5.59
CA ALA A 152 0.66 -27.28 -5.27
C ALA A 152 2.05 -26.99 -5.85
N GLY A 153 2.15 -26.24 -6.96
CA GLY A 153 3.41 -25.96 -7.64
C GLY A 153 3.64 -24.51 -8.05
N ALA A 154 2.76 -23.58 -7.69
CA ALA A 154 2.87 -22.20 -8.13
C ALA A 154 2.26 -21.22 -7.14
N ILE A 155 2.89 -20.05 -7.02
CA ILE A 155 2.32 -18.85 -6.42
C ILE A 155 2.09 -17.84 -7.54
N GLY A 156 0.82 -17.53 -7.80
CA GLY A 156 0.40 -16.44 -8.66
C GLY A 156 0.22 -15.16 -7.85
N LEU A 157 0.75 -14.05 -8.35
CA LEU A 157 0.56 -12.71 -7.81
C LEU A 157 -0.05 -11.85 -8.91
N THR A 158 -1.17 -11.19 -8.65
CA THR A 158 -1.87 -10.37 -9.64
C THR A 158 -2.28 -9.03 -9.04
N ALA A 159 -2.09 -7.94 -9.77
CA ALA A 159 -2.58 -6.62 -9.40
C ALA A 159 -3.10 -5.89 -10.65
N THR A 160 -4.10 -5.02 -10.46
CA THR A 160 -4.67 -4.22 -11.55
C THR A 160 -5.27 -2.91 -11.04
N ASP A 161 -5.18 -1.87 -11.88
CA ASP A 161 -5.71 -0.53 -11.63
C ASP A 161 -6.73 -0.10 -12.70
N ARG A 162 -7.35 -1.09 -13.39
CA ARG A 162 -8.27 -0.95 -14.53
C ARG A 162 -7.61 -0.60 -15.87
N TYR A 163 -6.43 0.03 -15.86
CA TYR A 163 -5.72 0.42 -17.09
C TYR A 163 -4.53 -0.48 -17.38
N ARG A 164 -4.00 -1.14 -16.36
CA ARG A 164 -3.02 -2.22 -16.50
C ARG A 164 -3.35 -3.37 -15.58
N LEU A 165 -2.83 -4.53 -15.95
CA LEU A 165 -2.91 -5.76 -15.17
C LEU A 165 -1.56 -6.43 -15.20
N SER A 166 -0.96 -6.68 -14.04
CA SER A 166 0.34 -7.33 -13.93
C SER A 166 0.19 -8.65 -13.18
N THR A 167 0.73 -9.72 -13.74
CA THR A 167 0.81 -11.04 -13.13
C THR A 167 2.26 -11.46 -12.99
N ARG A 168 2.60 -12.10 -11.85
CA ARG A 168 3.86 -12.79 -11.63
C ARG A 168 3.60 -14.20 -11.13
N THR A 169 4.25 -15.19 -11.73
CA THR A 169 4.26 -16.55 -11.22
C THR A 169 5.60 -16.86 -10.56
N LEU A 170 5.57 -17.58 -9.44
CA LEU A 170 6.73 -18.09 -8.73
C LEU A 170 6.59 -19.58 -8.49
N VAL A 171 7.72 -20.28 -8.51
CA VAL A 171 7.79 -21.67 -8.05
C VAL A 171 8.12 -21.69 -6.56
N PRO A 172 7.28 -22.32 -5.72
CA PRO A 172 7.55 -22.47 -4.30
C PRO A 172 8.65 -23.51 -4.02
N ASP A 173 9.39 -23.32 -2.93
CA ASP A 173 10.34 -24.31 -2.40
C ASP A 173 9.58 -25.53 -1.82
N GLU A 174 8.41 -25.27 -1.22
CA GLU A 174 7.53 -26.26 -0.58
C GLU A 174 6.09 -25.72 -0.57
N SER A 175 5.11 -26.59 -0.85
CA SER A 175 3.69 -26.24 -0.88
C SER A 175 2.87 -27.23 -0.06
N GLY A 176 1.80 -26.74 0.58
CA GLY A 176 0.76 -27.61 1.11
C GLY A 176 -0.03 -28.31 -0.01
N GLU A 177 -0.77 -29.36 0.34
CA GLU A 177 -1.65 -30.08 -0.60
C GLU A 177 -2.87 -29.22 -1.01
N ASP A 178 -3.36 -28.37 -0.11
CA ASP A 178 -4.50 -27.50 -0.33
C ASP A 178 -4.06 -26.10 -0.82
N GLY A 179 -4.57 -25.73 -2.01
CA GLY A 179 -4.43 -24.38 -2.53
C GLY A 179 -5.34 -23.38 -1.84
N TRP A 180 -4.99 -22.09 -1.91
CA TRP A 180 -5.79 -21.01 -1.35
C TRP A 180 -5.60 -19.72 -2.15
N THR A 181 -6.58 -18.82 -2.03
CA THR A 181 -6.52 -17.49 -2.64
C THR A 181 -6.85 -16.40 -1.62
N ALA A 182 -6.18 -15.25 -1.73
CA ALA A 182 -6.43 -14.10 -0.87
C ALA A 182 -5.97 -12.80 -1.54
N THR A 183 -6.63 -11.69 -1.27
CA THR A 183 -6.21 -10.37 -1.76
C THR A 183 -5.58 -9.56 -0.62
N ALA A 184 -4.26 -9.45 -0.60
CA ALA A 184 -3.55 -8.73 0.46
C ALA A 184 -3.46 -7.23 0.16
N HIS A 185 -3.71 -6.39 1.18
CA HIS A 185 -3.67 -4.94 1.07
C HIS A 185 -2.27 -4.46 0.67
N ALA A 186 -2.20 -3.63 -0.39
CA ALA A 186 -0.94 -3.25 -1.01
C ALA A 186 -0.01 -2.47 -0.07
N ASP A 187 -0.54 -1.54 0.74
CA ASP A 187 0.30 -0.77 1.68
C ASP A 187 0.91 -1.62 2.80
N ASP A 188 0.18 -2.61 3.30
CA ASP A 188 0.70 -3.53 4.31
C ASP A 188 1.84 -4.38 3.70
N LEU A 189 1.68 -4.80 2.44
CA LEU A 189 2.74 -5.50 1.69
C LEU A 189 3.97 -4.59 1.51
N ARG A 190 3.79 -3.34 1.03
CA ARG A 190 4.87 -2.36 0.85
C ARG A 190 5.69 -2.18 2.13
N LEU A 191 5.02 -2.05 3.28
CA LEU A 191 5.67 -1.91 4.58
C LEU A 191 6.45 -3.18 4.98
N ALA A 192 5.97 -4.36 4.59
CA ALA A 192 6.61 -5.64 4.92
C ALA A 192 7.84 -5.96 4.03
N MET A 193 7.88 -5.50 2.78
CA MET A 193 8.86 -5.98 1.77
C MET A 193 10.33 -5.78 2.18
N ALA A 194 10.67 -4.68 2.86
CA ALA A 194 12.04 -4.46 3.35
C ALA A 194 12.48 -5.50 4.40
N TRP A 195 11.55 -6.03 5.19
CA TRP A 195 11.81 -7.14 6.11
C TRP A 195 11.79 -8.49 5.39
N VAL A 196 10.82 -8.72 4.50
CA VAL A 196 10.67 -9.95 3.72
C VAL A 196 11.92 -10.24 2.89
N ARG A 197 12.49 -9.23 2.22
CA ARG A 197 13.69 -9.38 1.38
C ARG A 197 14.89 -9.96 2.13
N ARG A 198 14.95 -9.76 3.45
CA ARG A 198 16.04 -10.22 4.32
C ARG A 198 15.84 -11.64 4.86
N GLN A 199 14.69 -12.27 4.59
CA GLN A 199 14.42 -13.63 5.04
C GLN A 199 15.02 -14.64 4.08
N HIS A 200 15.79 -15.60 4.62
CA HIS A 200 16.32 -16.70 3.81
C HIS A 200 15.19 -17.59 3.31
N HIS A 201 14.26 -17.90 4.21
CA HIS A 201 13.01 -18.58 3.89
C HIS A 201 11.84 -17.81 4.46
N LEU A 202 10.80 -17.67 3.64
CA LEU A 202 9.56 -17.05 3.99
C LEU A 202 8.46 -18.10 3.89
N ARG A 203 7.68 -18.21 4.96
CA ARG A 203 6.45 -18.97 5.04
C ARG A 203 5.27 -18.02 4.86
N ILE A 204 4.41 -18.33 3.90
CA ILE A 204 3.23 -17.51 3.57
C ILE A 204 2.00 -18.36 3.79
N GLY A 205 1.02 -17.84 4.52
CA GLY A 205 -0.26 -18.50 4.69
C GLY A 205 -1.38 -17.50 4.91
N VAL A 206 -2.62 -17.92 4.72
CA VAL A 206 -3.80 -17.09 4.96
C VAL A 206 -4.61 -17.62 6.13
N ARG A 207 -4.96 -16.72 7.06
CA ARG A 207 -5.84 -17.03 8.18
C ARG A 207 -6.94 -16.00 8.32
N SER A 208 -8.18 -16.42 8.06
CA SER A 208 -9.36 -15.56 8.13
C SER A 208 -9.22 -14.32 7.22
N TRP A 209 -8.85 -13.17 7.77
CA TRP A 209 -8.71 -11.88 7.07
C TRP A 209 -7.28 -11.35 7.09
N VAL A 210 -6.30 -12.24 7.29
CA VAL A 210 -4.89 -11.87 7.42
C VAL A 210 -4.02 -12.81 6.60
N LEU A 211 -3.17 -12.22 5.77
CA LEU A 211 -2.04 -12.89 5.13
C LEU A 211 -0.86 -12.83 6.12
N GLN A 212 -0.38 -13.99 6.53
CA GLN A 212 0.75 -14.12 7.43
C GLN A 212 2.03 -14.38 6.62
N LEU A 213 3.04 -13.54 6.86
CA LEU A 213 4.38 -13.66 6.31
C LEU A 213 5.32 -13.97 7.48
N ALA A 214 5.67 -15.24 7.65
CA ALA A 214 6.53 -15.73 8.73
C ALA A 214 7.95 -15.95 8.21
N GLY A 215 8.91 -15.25 8.81
CA GLY A 215 10.33 -15.37 8.51
C GLY A 215 11.03 -16.22 9.57
N ASP A 216 12.34 -16.05 9.70
CA ASP A 216 13.16 -16.83 10.63
C ASP A 216 12.90 -16.42 12.09
N ASP A 217 12.77 -15.10 12.34
CA ASP A 217 12.69 -14.55 13.71
C ASP A 217 11.39 -13.81 14.03
N ALA A 218 10.54 -13.55 13.04
CA ALA A 218 9.36 -12.71 13.20
C ALA A 218 8.23 -13.06 12.23
N VAL A 219 7.04 -12.58 12.55
CA VAL A 219 5.87 -12.65 11.68
C VAL A 219 5.44 -11.23 11.30
N ARG A 220 5.01 -11.05 10.06
CA ARG A 220 4.28 -9.87 9.58
C ARG A 220 2.90 -10.29 9.14
N GLU A 221 1.94 -9.41 9.38
CA GLU A 221 0.54 -9.63 9.04
C GLU A 221 0.11 -8.53 8.08
N CYS A 222 -0.44 -8.92 6.94
CA CYS A 222 -1.06 -8.02 5.97
C CYS A 222 -2.57 -8.25 5.99
N ARG A 223 -3.35 -7.17 6.00
CA ARG A 223 -4.82 -7.27 5.91
C ARG A 223 -5.21 -7.91 4.59
N VAL A 224 -6.20 -8.80 4.62
CA VAL A 224 -6.86 -9.36 3.45
C VAL A 224 -8.14 -8.58 3.19
N LEU A 225 -8.30 -8.10 1.96
CA LEU A 225 -9.48 -7.40 1.49
C LEU A 225 -10.64 -8.39 1.30
N ALA A 226 -11.85 -7.95 1.61
CA ALA A 226 -13.00 -8.85 1.68
C ALA A 226 -13.73 -9.02 0.34
N GLU A 227 -13.61 -8.01 -0.50
CA GLU A 227 -14.16 -7.99 -1.83
C GLU A 227 -13.44 -8.99 -2.74
N PRO A 228 -14.18 -9.67 -3.64
CA PRO A 228 -13.57 -10.56 -4.61
C PRO A 228 -12.69 -9.76 -5.57
N PHE A 229 -11.51 -10.29 -5.88
CA PHE A 229 -10.66 -9.73 -6.92
C PHE A 229 -11.30 -9.97 -8.30
N PRO A 230 -11.18 -9.03 -9.26
CA PRO A 230 -11.72 -9.21 -10.61
C PRO A 230 -11.22 -10.49 -11.29
N ASP A 231 -12.06 -11.11 -12.13
CA ASP A 231 -11.67 -12.28 -12.91
C ASP A 231 -10.74 -11.88 -14.06
N TYR A 232 -9.45 -11.81 -13.73
CA TYR A 232 -8.41 -11.44 -14.68
C TYR A 232 -8.12 -12.54 -15.71
N ARG A 233 -8.46 -13.80 -15.43
CA ARG A 233 -8.21 -14.92 -16.36
C ARG A 233 -9.06 -14.75 -17.60
N GLN A 234 -10.32 -14.34 -17.42
CA GLN A 234 -11.22 -14.03 -18.53
C GLN A 234 -10.62 -12.94 -19.44
N VAL A 235 -9.99 -11.91 -18.87
CA VAL A 235 -9.33 -10.85 -19.66
C VAL A 235 -8.19 -11.44 -20.49
N LEU A 236 -7.30 -12.22 -19.87
CA LEU A 236 -6.15 -12.83 -20.54
C LEU A 236 -6.56 -13.86 -21.62
N GLU A 237 -7.61 -14.64 -21.38
CA GLU A 237 -8.14 -15.61 -22.34
C GLU A 237 -8.85 -14.96 -23.53
N SER A 238 -9.36 -13.73 -23.35
CA SER A 238 -10.09 -12.98 -24.37
C SER A 238 -9.20 -12.10 -25.26
N LEU A 239 -7.87 -12.19 -25.13
CA LEU A 239 -6.96 -11.32 -25.86
C LEU A 239 -7.01 -11.56 -27.37
N PRO A 240 -7.06 -10.49 -28.17
CA PRO A 240 -6.99 -10.61 -29.62
C PRO A 240 -5.63 -11.18 -30.07
N PRO A 241 -5.58 -11.83 -31.25
CA PRO A 241 -4.33 -12.37 -31.78
C PRO A 241 -3.31 -11.25 -32.00
N VAL A 242 -2.04 -11.55 -31.73
CA VAL A 242 -0.92 -10.62 -31.92
C VAL A 242 -0.75 -10.35 -33.42
N SER A 243 -0.74 -9.07 -33.78
CA SER A 243 -0.51 -8.59 -35.13
C SER A 243 0.94 -8.16 -35.33
N THR A 244 1.51 -7.46 -34.35
CA THR A 244 2.88 -6.95 -34.36
C THR A 244 3.56 -7.33 -33.06
N ARG A 245 4.72 -7.98 -33.15
CA ARG A 245 5.60 -8.30 -32.03
C ARG A 245 6.86 -7.46 -32.13
N VAL A 246 7.23 -6.84 -31.03
CA VAL A 246 8.44 -6.02 -30.92
C VAL A 246 9.31 -6.57 -29.80
N VAL A 247 10.60 -6.75 -30.05
CA VAL A 247 11.61 -6.99 -29.02
C VAL A 247 12.55 -5.79 -29.00
N VAL A 248 12.69 -5.14 -27.85
CA VAL A 248 13.46 -3.91 -27.69
C VAL A 248 14.22 -3.90 -26.37
N ALA A 249 15.40 -3.29 -26.37
CA ALA A 249 16.21 -3.15 -25.17
C ALA A 249 15.44 -2.35 -24.10
N ARG A 250 15.18 -2.99 -22.95
CA ARG A 250 14.39 -2.45 -21.86
C ARG A 250 14.92 -1.09 -21.40
N ASN A 251 16.21 -1.00 -21.13
CA ASN A 251 16.82 0.21 -20.57
C ASN A 251 16.74 1.40 -21.54
N ALA A 252 16.87 1.16 -22.85
CA ALA A 252 16.74 2.21 -23.85
C ALA A 252 15.28 2.69 -23.96
N LEU A 253 14.32 1.78 -23.87
CA LEU A 253 12.89 2.14 -23.85
C LEU A 253 12.51 2.92 -22.58
N VAL A 254 13.03 2.51 -21.41
CA VAL A 254 12.85 3.24 -20.15
C VAL A 254 13.45 4.64 -20.24
N GLU A 255 14.68 4.78 -20.73
CA GLU A 255 15.34 6.08 -20.90
C GLU A 255 14.51 7.00 -21.82
N ALA A 256 13.97 6.48 -22.91
CA ALA A 256 13.09 7.23 -23.82
C ALA A 256 11.79 7.68 -23.11
N LEU A 257 11.21 6.83 -22.26
CA LEU A 257 10.02 7.18 -21.46
C LEU A 257 10.32 8.21 -20.37
N GLU A 258 11.49 8.15 -19.74
CA GLU A 258 11.92 9.11 -18.71
C GLU A 258 12.20 10.50 -19.29
N GLN A 259 12.60 10.57 -20.56
CA GLN A 259 12.80 11.82 -21.31
C GLN A 259 11.48 12.40 -21.86
N HIS A 260 10.39 11.64 -21.83
CA HIS A 260 9.09 12.08 -22.32
C HIS A 260 8.38 12.97 -21.29
N HIS A 261 7.83 14.10 -21.74
CA HIS A 261 7.24 15.10 -20.83
C HIS A 261 5.71 15.15 -20.89
N ASP A 262 5.10 14.70 -21.98
CA ASP A 262 3.64 14.75 -22.13
C ASP A 262 2.98 13.59 -21.37
N PRO A 263 1.75 13.78 -20.84
CA PRO A 263 1.05 12.72 -20.11
C PRO A 263 0.68 11.52 -21.00
N VAL A 264 0.61 11.73 -22.31
CA VAL A 264 0.33 10.70 -23.32
C VAL A 264 1.57 10.47 -24.17
N VAL A 265 1.96 9.21 -24.29
CA VAL A 265 3.07 8.71 -25.10
C VAL A 265 2.50 8.18 -26.40
N ARG A 266 3.06 8.63 -27.53
CA ARG A 266 2.83 8.03 -28.85
C ARG A 266 3.96 7.03 -29.14
N LEU A 267 3.60 5.76 -29.25
CA LEU A 267 4.49 4.65 -29.61
C LEU A 267 4.33 4.34 -31.09
N ASP A 268 5.30 4.77 -31.90
CA ASP A 268 5.37 4.45 -33.32
C ASP A 268 6.28 3.24 -33.52
N VAL A 269 5.74 2.16 -34.11
CA VAL A 269 6.48 0.94 -34.44
C VAL A 269 6.71 0.88 -35.94
N THR A 270 7.97 0.80 -36.36
CA THR A 270 8.38 0.59 -37.76
C THR A 270 8.87 -0.85 -37.97
N ASP A 271 9.49 -1.13 -39.11
CA ASP A 271 10.09 -2.42 -39.45
C ASP A 271 11.36 -2.77 -38.64
N ALA A 272 12.04 -1.77 -38.07
CA ALA A 272 13.32 -1.96 -37.38
C ALA A 272 13.49 -1.13 -36.10
N ALA A 273 12.48 -0.36 -35.70
CA ALA A 273 12.59 0.53 -34.55
C ALA A 273 11.23 0.79 -33.88
N VAL A 274 11.33 1.26 -32.65
CA VAL A 274 10.24 1.87 -31.91
C VAL A 274 10.61 3.31 -31.60
N SER A 275 9.68 4.24 -31.75
CA SER A 275 9.90 5.66 -31.45
C SER A 275 8.89 6.18 -30.42
N LEU A 276 9.43 6.91 -29.45
CA LEU A 276 8.71 7.66 -28.41
C LEU A 276 9.08 9.14 -28.47
N GLY A 277 9.23 9.69 -29.68
CA GLY A 277 9.91 10.97 -29.94
C GLY A 277 11.43 10.80 -30.16
N ARG A 278 12.02 9.73 -29.62
CA ARG A 278 13.36 9.23 -29.96
C ARG A 278 13.25 7.77 -30.44
N ALA A 279 13.93 7.47 -31.55
CA ALA A 279 13.98 6.12 -32.08
C ALA A 279 14.93 5.23 -31.24
N VAL A 280 14.46 4.01 -30.98
CA VAL A 280 15.17 2.92 -30.30
C VAL A 280 15.13 1.71 -31.24
N ASP A 281 16.30 1.15 -31.54
CA ASP A 281 16.39 -0.04 -32.39
C ASP A 281 15.63 -1.21 -31.77
N ALA A 282 14.89 -1.93 -32.61
CA ALA A 282 14.05 -3.04 -32.17
C ALA A 282 13.97 -4.13 -33.25
N VAL A 283 13.76 -5.38 -32.82
CA VAL A 283 13.40 -6.46 -33.73
C VAL A 283 11.88 -6.49 -33.83
N VAL A 284 11.34 -6.26 -35.02
CA VAL A 284 9.90 -6.18 -35.25
C VAL A 284 9.45 -7.27 -36.22
N ASP A 285 8.38 -7.97 -35.84
CA ASP A 285 7.67 -8.94 -36.67
C ASP A 285 6.19 -8.53 -36.77
N GLY A 286 5.74 -8.18 -37.98
CA GLY A 286 4.39 -7.68 -38.24
C GLY A 286 4.36 -6.28 -38.86
N PRO A 287 3.15 -5.74 -39.15
CA PRO A 287 3.00 -4.46 -39.80
C PRO A 287 3.36 -3.28 -38.86
N PRO A 288 3.81 -2.14 -39.43
CA PRO A 288 3.94 -0.90 -38.68
C PRO A 288 2.61 -0.50 -38.04
N THR A 289 2.68 0.05 -36.83
CA THR A 289 1.50 0.47 -36.08
C THR A 289 1.84 1.62 -35.14
N THR A 290 0.82 2.39 -34.76
CA THR A 290 0.94 3.45 -33.76
C THR A 290 -0.05 3.18 -32.64
N VAL A 291 0.43 3.22 -31.40
CA VAL A 291 -0.40 3.07 -30.21
C VAL A 291 -0.13 4.23 -29.25
N HIS A 292 -1.15 4.70 -28.56
CA HIS A 292 -1.01 5.78 -27.57
C HIS A 292 -1.24 5.24 -26.17
N PHE A 293 -0.44 5.67 -25.21
CA PHE A 293 -0.55 5.25 -23.80
C PHE A 293 -0.47 6.44 -22.86
N ALA A 294 -1.10 6.36 -21.70
CA ALA A 294 -0.70 7.23 -20.59
C ALA A 294 0.71 6.84 -20.12
N VAL A 295 1.60 7.83 -19.88
CA VAL A 295 2.94 7.62 -19.30
C VAL A 295 2.83 6.81 -18.01
N THR A 296 1.88 7.18 -17.16
CA THR A 296 1.64 6.56 -15.85
C THR A 296 1.25 5.09 -15.94
N THR A 297 0.82 4.63 -17.11
CA THR A 297 0.49 3.22 -17.38
C THR A 297 1.67 2.48 -18.02
N LEU A 298 2.24 3.04 -19.10
CA LEU A 298 3.29 2.38 -19.89
C LEU A 298 4.64 2.35 -19.16
N HIS A 299 5.08 3.47 -18.55
CA HIS A 299 6.40 3.54 -17.92
C HIS A 299 6.56 2.50 -16.80
N PRO A 300 5.65 2.39 -15.80
CA PRO A 300 5.83 1.40 -14.76
C PRO A 300 5.74 -0.04 -15.28
N ALA A 301 4.98 -0.31 -16.35
CA ALA A 301 4.87 -1.63 -16.97
C ALA A 301 6.18 -2.07 -17.65
N VAL A 302 6.88 -1.16 -18.34
CA VAL A 302 8.20 -1.43 -18.91
C VAL A 302 9.25 -1.50 -17.80
N SER A 303 9.20 -0.58 -16.84
CA SER A 303 10.17 -0.49 -15.74
C SER A 303 10.06 -1.65 -14.74
N SER A 304 8.92 -2.34 -14.62
CA SER A 304 8.82 -3.56 -13.79
C SER A 304 9.13 -4.85 -14.53
N ALA A 305 9.28 -4.82 -15.87
CA ALA A 305 9.61 -5.99 -16.66
C ALA A 305 10.99 -6.56 -16.32
N VAL A 306 11.15 -7.87 -16.50
CA VAL A 306 12.39 -8.61 -16.19
C VAL A 306 13.26 -8.79 -17.42
N GLY A 307 14.58 -8.80 -17.20
CA GLY A 307 15.55 -9.05 -18.26
C GLY A 307 16.01 -7.79 -18.99
N PRO A 308 17.03 -7.94 -19.85
CA PRO A 308 17.59 -6.83 -20.63
C PRO A 308 16.66 -6.38 -21.76
N ASP A 309 15.84 -7.29 -22.29
CA ASP A 309 14.96 -7.07 -23.42
C ASP A 309 13.50 -7.28 -23.02
N VAL A 310 12.64 -6.40 -23.52
CA VAL A 310 11.19 -6.49 -23.36
C VAL A 310 10.54 -6.81 -24.70
N MET A 311 9.54 -7.69 -24.64
CA MET A 311 8.69 -8.03 -25.76
C MET A 311 7.33 -7.34 -25.60
N LEU A 312 6.92 -6.60 -26.63
CA LEU A 312 5.61 -5.98 -26.76
C LEU A 312 4.81 -6.76 -27.80
N ASP A 313 3.69 -7.34 -27.40
CA ASP A 313 2.73 -8.01 -28.27
C ASP A 313 1.54 -7.08 -28.50
N LEU A 314 1.42 -6.56 -29.73
CA LEU A 314 0.40 -5.59 -30.14
C LEU A 314 -0.62 -6.25 -31.08
N ALA A 315 -1.90 -6.12 -30.75
CA ALA A 315 -2.98 -6.62 -31.62
C ALA A 315 -3.62 -5.54 -32.49
N GLY A 316 -3.47 -4.26 -32.13
CA GLY A 316 -4.00 -3.11 -32.86
C GLY A 316 -3.88 -1.81 -32.06
N ALA A 317 -4.18 -0.68 -32.70
CA ALA A 317 -4.00 0.65 -32.11
C ALA A 317 -4.86 0.93 -30.87
N ASP A 318 -6.05 0.33 -30.80
CA ASP A 318 -7.00 0.49 -29.70
C ASP A 318 -7.16 -0.82 -28.88
N GLN A 319 -6.26 -1.78 -29.05
CA GLN A 319 -6.30 -3.07 -28.36
C GLN A 319 -5.27 -3.14 -27.23
N PRO A 320 -5.50 -3.98 -26.20
CA PRO A 320 -4.52 -4.18 -25.14
C PRO A 320 -3.16 -4.61 -25.70
N VAL A 321 -2.09 -4.11 -25.09
CA VAL A 321 -0.72 -4.54 -25.39
C VAL A 321 -0.21 -5.38 -24.23
N VAL A 322 0.43 -6.50 -24.56
CA VAL A 322 1.07 -7.38 -23.57
C VAL A 322 2.57 -7.13 -23.56
N ILE A 323 3.10 -6.84 -22.37
CA ILE A 323 4.52 -6.59 -22.10
C ILE A 323 5.03 -7.75 -21.25
N ARG A 324 6.12 -8.37 -21.70
CA ARG A 324 6.79 -9.47 -21.00
C ARG A 324 8.29 -9.44 -21.27
N SER A 325 9.06 -10.17 -20.46
CA SER A 325 10.47 -10.41 -20.82
C SER A 325 10.55 -11.20 -22.12
N ALA A 326 11.60 -10.96 -22.90
CA ALA A 326 11.94 -11.84 -24.01
C ALA A 326 12.46 -13.22 -23.54
N ASP A 327 13.09 -13.26 -22.36
CA ASP A 327 13.79 -14.44 -21.84
C ASP A 327 13.04 -15.16 -20.70
N ASP A 328 12.20 -14.42 -19.96
CA ASP A 328 11.49 -14.89 -18.76
C ASP A 328 9.98 -14.54 -18.77
N GLY A 329 9.15 -15.52 -19.12
CA GLY A 329 7.69 -15.36 -19.19
C GLY A 329 6.97 -15.26 -17.84
N ASP A 330 7.68 -15.32 -16.72
CA ASP A 330 7.06 -15.36 -15.39
C ASP A 330 6.35 -14.05 -15.02
N VAL A 331 6.71 -12.91 -15.63
CA VAL A 331 5.96 -11.64 -15.53
C VAL A 331 5.25 -11.36 -16.82
N THR A 332 3.95 -11.09 -16.72
CA THR A 332 3.15 -10.57 -17.82
C THR A 332 2.44 -9.31 -17.35
N THR A 333 2.61 -8.21 -18.09
CA THR A 333 1.88 -6.97 -17.82
C THR A 333 1.09 -6.56 -19.06
N LEU A 334 -0.24 -6.52 -18.91
CA LEU A 334 -1.15 -5.98 -19.90
C LEU A 334 -1.35 -4.49 -19.65
N VAL A 335 -1.34 -3.69 -20.71
CA VAL A 335 -1.52 -2.24 -20.70
C VAL A 335 -2.59 -1.84 -21.70
N MET A 336 -3.56 -1.04 -21.24
CA MET A 336 -4.61 -0.49 -22.09
C MET A 336 -4.11 0.78 -22.80
N PRO A 337 -4.32 0.89 -24.12
CA PRO A 337 -4.05 2.13 -24.84
C PRO A 337 -5.07 3.21 -24.45
N VAL A 338 -4.69 4.47 -24.69
CA VAL A 338 -5.57 5.63 -24.59
C VAL A 338 -5.90 6.13 -25.98
N ARG A 339 -7.08 6.72 -26.17
CA ARG A 339 -7.39 7.42 -27.41
C ARG A 339 -6.65 8.75 -27.43
N PRO A 340 -5.98 9.11 -28.54
CA PRO A 340 -5.45 10.46 -28.70
C PRO A 340 -6.62 11.45 -28.69
N GLU A 341 -6.49 12.55 -27.94
CA GLU A 341 -7.52 13.59 -27.98
C GLU A 341 -7.61 14.19 -29.39
N PRO A 342 -8.82 14.37 -29.95
CA PRO A 342 -8.99 15.01 -31.25
C PRO A 342 -8.69 16.52 -31.12
N GLY A 343 -7.43 16.94 -31.29
CA GLY A 343 -7.09 18.37 -31.30
C GLY A 343 -5.62 18.78 -31.12
N GLY A 344 -4.71 17.86 -30.80
CA GLY A 344 -3.28 18.19 -30.68
C GLY A 344 -2.59 18.26 -32.04
N THR A 345 -2.69 19.39 -32.72
CA THR A 345 -1.88 19.69 -33.91
C THR A 345 -0.40 19.60 -33.53
N THR A 346 0.31 18.63 -34.10
CA THR A 346 1.77 18.58 -34.11
C THR A 346 2.29 19.88 -34.70
N THR A 347 3.11 20.61 -33.94
CA THR A 347 3.92 21.70 -34.47
C THR A 347 5.34 21.20 -34.67
#